data_AF-A0A1B8P557-F1
#
_entry.id   AF-A0A1B8P557-F1
#
_cell.length_a   1.000
_cell.length_b   1.000
_cell.length_c   1.000
_cell.angle_alpha   90.00
_cell.angle_beta   90.00
_cell.angle_gamma   90.00
#
_symmetry.space_group_name_H-M   'P 1'
#
loop_
_entity.id
_entity.type
_entity.pdbx_description
1 polymer ?
#
loop_
_entity_poly.entity_id
_entity_poly.type
_entity_poly.pdbx_seq_one_letter_code
_entity_poly.pdbx_strand_id
1 'polypeptide(L)'
;MLAELKARVPDEKWMVFLGWEPHPMNTNFDMAYLEGADDYFGPNLGGATVYTNTRAGYTEACPNVGNLLDNLSFTLKMENQLMGAIMDEGTDPRQAAKAYLQEHPEVLDSWLEGVTTKAGEPALPAVKQALSIEG
;
A
#
# COMPACT_ATOMS: atom_id res chain seq x y z
N MET A 1 11.28 16.73 0.69
CA MET A 1 12.38 15.74 0.66
C MET A 1 12.69 15.33 -0.79
N LEU A 2 11.82 14.59 -1.49
CA LEU A 2 12.12 14.07 -2.84
C LEU A 2 12.39 15.14 -3.91
N ALA A 3 11.71 16.29 -3.84
CA ALA A 3 11.99 17.41 -4.74
C ALA A 3 13.43 17.96 -4.59
N GLU A 4 13.95 17.99 -3.36
CA GLU A 4 15.33 18.39 -3.08
C GLU A 4 16.32 17.33 -3.56
N LEU A 5 16.02 16.04 -3.31
CA LEU A 5 16.81 14.92 -3.85
C LEU A 5 16.93 15.02 -5.37
N LYS A 6 15.80 15.21 -6.08
CA LYS A 6 15.76 15.37 -7.53
C LYS A 6 16.56 16.57 -8.03
N ALA A 7 16.62 17.66 -7.26
CA ALA A 7 17.40 18.85 -7.62
C ALA A 7 18.92 18.65 -7.41
N ARG A 8 19.33 17.83 -6.44
CA ARG A 8 20.74 17.61 -6.08
C ARG A 8 21.44 16.50 -6.86
N VAL A 9 20.68 15.47 -7.27
CA VAL A 9 21.22 14.32 -8.00
C VAL A 9 21.96 14.72 -9.30
N PRO A 10 21.45 15.62 -10.15
CA PRO A 10 22.16 16.06 -11.36
C PRO A 10 23.48 16.78 -11.09
N ASP A 11 23.61 17.41 -9.90
CA ASP A 11 24.80 18.13 -9.47
C ASP A 11 25.77 17.24 -8.67
N GLU A 12 25.48 15.94 -8.52
CA GLU A 12 26.27 14.97 -7.73
C GLU A 12 26.52 15.44 -6.28
N LYS A 13 25.57 16.18 -5.69
CA LYS A 13 25.69 16.69 -4.32
C LYS A 13 25.23 15.66 -3.31
N TRP A 14 26.06 15.43 -2.30
CA TRP A 14 25.72 14.58 -1.15
C TRP A 14 24.44 15.06 -0.44
N MET A 15 23.61 14.09 -0.08
CA MET A 15 22.40 14.29 0.70
C MET A 15 22.13 13.05 1.57
N VAL A 16 21.76 13.27 2.83
CA VAL A 16 21.22 12.23 3.72
C VAL A 16 19.75 12.57 3.97
N PHE A 17 18.89 11.57 3.88
CA PHE A 17 17.44 11.72 4.03
C PHE A 17 16.81 10.42 4.53
N LEU A 18 15.52 10.46 4.87
CA LEU A 18 14.75 9.29 5.27
C LEU A 18 14.31 8.50 4.03
N GLY A 19 14.86 7.31 3.85
CA GLY A 19 14.42 6.33 2.87
C GLY A 19 13.48 5.30 3.49
N TRP A 20 12.59 4.72 2.68
CA TRP A 20 11.73 3.60 3.08
C TRP A 20 11.32 2.77 1.85
N GLU A 21 10.92 1.54 2.12
CA GLU A 21 10.33 0.62 1.13
C GLU A 21 8.95 0.15 1.64
N PRO A 22 7.93 0.03 0.76
CA PRO A 22 7.95 0.28 -0.68
C PRO A 22 7.88 1.79 -1.01
N HIS A 23 8.65 2.22 -2.02
CA HIS A 23 8.60 3.60 -2.58
C HIS A 23 9.39 3.71 -3.90
N PRO A 24 8.93 4.45 -4.93
CA PRO A 24 9.64 4.66 -6.20
C PRO A 24 11.03 5.30 -6.09
N MET A 25 11.44 5.75 -4.89
CA MET A 25 12.77 6.33 -4.71
C MET A 25 13.87 5.26 -4.84
N ASN A 26 13.54 4.02 -4.48
CA ASN A 26 14.45 2.87 -4.55
C ASN A 26 14.73 2.44 -6.00
N THR A 27 13.87 2.85 -6.96
CA THR A 27 14.03 2.55 -8.38
C THR A 27 14.48 3.77 -9.19
N ASN A 28 14.06 4.98 -8.79
CA ASN A 28 14.29 6.20 -9.55
C ASN A 28 15.64 6.87 -9.23
N PHE A 29 16.28 6.50 -8.13
CA PHE A 29 17.56 7.07 -7.70
C PHE A 29 18.54 5.97 -7.32
N ASP A 30 19.83 6.20 -7.61
CA ASP A 30 20.92 5.38 -7.07
C ASP A 30 21.19 5.81 -5.62
N MET A 31 20.69 5.02 -4.67
CA MET A 31 20.78 5.29 -3.24
C MET A 31 21.10 4.02 -2.46
N ALA A 32 21.70 4.21 -1.28
CA ALA A 32 21.98 3.13 -0.32
C ALA A 32 21.41 3.47 1.05
N TYR A 33 20.91 2.45 1.76
CA TYR A 33 20.55 2.56 3.16
C TYR A 33 21.82 2.50 4.02
N LEU A 34 21.93 3.39 5.01
CA LEU A 34 23.08 3.46 5.89
C LEU A 34 23.01 2.39 6.98
N GLU A 35 24.10 1.64 7.15
CA GLU A 35 24.27 0.65 8.23
C GLU A 35 24.68 1.33 9.56
N GLY A 36 24.54 0.60 10.67
CA GLY A 36 25.04 1.04 11.99
C GLY A 36 24.08 1.94 12.78
N ALA A 37 22.81 2.00 12.39
CA ALA A 37 21.77 2.80 13.04
C ALA A 37 20.67 1.94 13.70
N ASP A 38 20.97 0.68 13.99
CA ASP A 38 20.02 -0.32 14.48
C ASP A 38 19.30 0.10 15.77
N ASP A 39 20.00 0.78 16.69
CA ASP A 39 19.43 1.29 17.95
C ASP A 39 18.38 2.39 17.76
N TYR A 40 18.32 3.00 16.57
CA TYR A 40 17.43 4.12 16.26
C TYR A 40 16.30 3.73 15.31
N PHE A 41 16.63 3.02 14.23
CA PHE A 41 15.67 2.65 13.18
C PHE A 41 15.21 1.20 13.25
N GLY A 42 15.86 0.39 14.09
CA GLY A 42 15.66 -1.05 14.14
C GLY A 42 16.71 -1.80 13.30
N PRO A 43 16.89 -3.10 13.56
CA PRO A 43 17.84 -3.94 12.85
C PRO A 43 17.46 -4.09 11.37
N ASN A 44 18.38 -4.66 10.57
CA ASN A 44 18.16 -4.96 9.15
C ASN A 44 17.76 -3.72 8.34
N LEU A 45 18.53 -2.63 8.49
CA LEU A 45 18.29 -1.36 7.79
C LEU A 45 16.94 -0.71 8.13
N GLY A 46 16.43 -0.94 9.34
CA GLY A 46 15.12 -0.47 9.77
C GLY A 46 13.96 -1.32 9.27
N GLY A 47 14.14 -2.64 9.23
CA GLY A 47 13.09 -3.58 8.84
C GLY A 47 11.81 -3.33 9.65
N ALA A 48 10.71 -3.04 8.94
CA ALA A 48 9.47 -2.53 9.53
C ALA A 48 8.25 -3.38 9.14
N THR A 49 7.17 -3.23 9.91
CA THR A 49 5.87 -3.80 9.62
C THR A 49 4.80 -2.73 9.80
N VAL A 50 3.86 -2.66 8.87
CA VAL A 50 2.74 -1.71 8.88
C VAL A 50 1.49 -2.41 9.37
N TYR A 51 0.76 -1.78 10.29
CA TYR A 51 -0.43 -2.33 10.92
C TYR A 51 -1.66 -1.44 10.72
N THR A 52 -2.83 -2.06 10.61
CA THR A 52 -4.13 -1.37 10.63
C THR A 52 -4.58 -1.18 12.08
N ASN A 53 -4.67 0.08 12.53
CA ASN A 53 -5.18 0.41 13.86
C ASN A 53 -6.63 0.87 13.80
N THR A 54 -7.45 0.42 14.76
CA THR A 54 -8.82 0.91 14.95
C THR A 54 -8.98 1.56 16.32
N ARG A 55 -10.01 2.39 16.50
CA ARG A 55 -10.34 2.89 17.85
C ARG A 55 -10.79 1.72 18.73
N ALA A 56 -10.57 1.82 20.03
CA ALA A 56 -11.06 0.82 20.98
C ALA A 56 -12.57 0.56 20.80
N GLY A 57 -12.95 -0.72 20.79
CA GLY A 57 -14.34 -1.16 20.63
C GLY A 57 -14.87 -1.10 19.19
N TYR A 58 -14.05 -0.80 18.18
CA TYR A 58 -14.55 -0.59 16.81
C TYR A 58 -14.95 -1.90 16.13
N THR A 59 -14.14 -2.94 16.23
CA THR A 59 -14.41 -4.23 15.59
C THR A 59 -15.62 -4.92 16.21
N GLU A 60 -15.86 -4.73 17.51
CA GLU A 60 -17.07 -5.22 18.19
C GLU A 60 -18.31 -4.40 17.81
N ALA A 61 -18.18 -3.08 17.68
CA ALA A 61 -19.28 -2.21 17.28
C ALA A 61 -19.64 -2.31 15.78
N CYS A 62 -18.67 -2.67 14.94
CA CYS A 62 -18.80 -2.76 13.48
C CYS A 62 -18.20 -4.08 12.96
N PRO A 63 -18.75 -5.25 13.33
CA PRO A 63 -18.11 -6.54 13.09
C PRO A 63 -17.88 -6.85 11.61
N ASN A 64 -18.81 -6.46 10.73
CA ASN A 64 -18.63 -6.68 9.29
C ASN A 64 -17.47 -5.87 8.70
N VAL A 65 -17.27 -4.63 9.18
CA VAL A 65 -16.12 -3.80 8.76
C VAL A 65 -14.85 -4.29 9.44
N GLY A 66 -14.94 -4.71 10.70
CA GLY A 66 -13.84 -5.34 11.43
C GLY A 66 -13.26 -6.53 10.66
N ASN A 67 -14.13 -7.43 10.19
CA ASN A 67 -13.74 -8.57 9.38
C ASN A 67 -13.02 -8.18 8.08
N LEU A 68 -13.51 -7.14 7.37
CA LEU A 68 -12.79 -6.60 6.21
C LEU A 68 -11.40 -6.08 6.60
N LEU A 69 -11.29 -5.32 7.69
CA LEU A 69 -10.01 -4.74 8.12
C LEU A 69 -9.03 -5.82 8.60
N ASP A 70 -9.51 -6.88 9.22
CA ASP A 70 -8.70 -8.02 9.66
C ASP A 70 -8.16 -8.83 8.47
N ASN A 71 -8.96 -8.98 7.41
CA ASN A 71 -8.55 -9.65 6.18
C ASN A 71 -7.63 -8.79 5.29
N LEU A 72 -7.60 -7.48 5.50
CA LEU A 72 -6.93 -6.53 4.62
C LEU A 72 -5.41 -6.55 4.81
N SER A 73 -4.71 -7.30 3.94
CA SER A 73 -3.26 -7.35 3.89
C SER A 73 -2.70 -6.92 2.54
N PHE A 74 -1.51 -6.32 2.56
CA PHE A 74 -0.81 -5.84 1.37
C PHE A 74 0.52 -6.57 1.19
N THR A 75 1.02 -6.53 -0.04
CA THR A 75 2.37 -7.03 -0.36
C THR A 75 3.21 -5.89 -0.92
N LEU A 76 4.53 -5.94 -0.72
CA LEU A 76 5.45 -4.95 -1.28
C LEU A 76 5.29 -4.81 -2.80
N LYS A 77 5.03 -5.92 -3.51
CA LYS A 77 4.79 -5.92 -4.96
C LYS A 77 3.55 -5.10 -5.33
N MET A 78 2.43 -5.32 -4.63
CA MET A 78 1.19 -4.59 -4.86
C MET A 78 1.39 -3.08 -4.63
N GLU A 79 1.99 -2.72 -3.50
CA GLU A 79 2.20 -1.32 -3.14
C GLU A 79 3.17 -0.63 -4.12
N ASN A 80 4.27 -1.28 -4.52
CA ASN A 80 5.21 -0.74 -5.50
C ASN A 80 4.54 -0.47 -6.86
N GLN A 81 3.71 -1.40 -7.36
CA GLN A 81 2.99 -1.21 -8.63
C GLN A 81 2.02 -0.02 -8.55
N LEU A 82 1.26 0.09 -7.43
CA LEU A 82 0.34 1.20 -7.21
C LEU A 82 1.08 2.54 -7.11
N MET A 83 2.20 2.59 -6.39
CA MET A 83 2.98 3.82 -6.28
C MET A 83 3.62 4.24 -7.60
N GLY A 84 4.09 3.32 -8.42
CA GLY A 84 4.60 3.64 -9.76
C GLY A 84 3.52 4.31 -10.63
N ALA A 85 2.32 3.71 -10.69
CA ALA A 85 1.20 4.29 -11.43
C ALA A 85 0.83 5.71 -10.93
N ILE A 86 0.88 5.94 -9.62
CA ILE A 86 0.50 7.24 -9.03
C ILE A 86 1.60 8.29 -9.21
N MET A 87 2.85 7.93 -8.87
CA MET A 87 3.93 8.90 -8.71
C MET A 87 4.74 9.11 -9.99
N ASP A 88 4.91 8.07 -10.80
CA ASP A 88 5.71 8.13 -12.04
C ASP A 88 4.82 8.42 -13.25
N GLU A 89 3.67 7.77 -13.35
CA GLU A 89 2.72 7.96 -14.46
C GLU A 89 1.70 9.08 -14.21
N GLY A 90 1.54 9.51 -12.95
CA GLY A 90 0.62 10.58 -12.56
C GLY A 90 -0.85 10.17 -12.54
N THR A 91 -1.14 8.87 -12.46
CA THR A 91 -2.52 8.35 -12.40
C THR A 91 -3.21 8.74 -11.10
N ASP A 92 -4.49 9.08 -11.17
CA ASP A 92 -5.30 9.32 -9.96
C ASP A 92 -5.28 8.07 -9.05
N PRO A 93 -5.03 8.21 -7.73
CA PRO A 93 -4.93 7.05 -6.83
C PRO A 93 -6.13 6.11 -6.83
N ARG A 94 -7.36 6.62 -7.00
CA ARG A 94 -8.55 5.75 -7.06
C ARG A 94 -8.62 5.01 -8.38
N GLN A 95 -8.20 5.63 -9.48
CA GLN A 95 -8.11 4.97 -10.77
C GLN A 95 -7.03 3.89 -10.78
N ALA A 96 -5.86 4.17 -10.20
CA ALA A 96 -4.78 3.19 -10.07
C ALA A 96 -5.21 1.98 -9.23
N ALA A 97 -5.82 2.22 -8.06
CA ALA A 97 -6.34 1.13 -7.22
C ALA A 97 -7.45 0.35 -7.93
N LYS A 98 -8.37 1.03 -8.62
CA LYS A 98 -9.43 0.35 -9.39
C LYS A 98 -8.85 -0.53 -10.50
N ALA A 99 -7.92 -0.01 -11.28
CA ALA A 99 -7.25 -0.76 -12.35
C ALA A 99 -6.51 -1.98 -11.79
N TYR A 100 -5.77 -1.80 -10.69
CA TYR A 100 -5.08 -2.89 -10.01
C TYR A 100 -6.06 -4.00 -9.59
N LEU A 101 -7.19 -3.65 -8.97
CA LEU A 101 -8.20 -4.63 -8.55
C LEU A 101 -8.89 -5.33 -9.73
N GLN A 102 -8.96 -4.67 -10.90
CA GLN A 102 -9.47 -5.29 -12.12
C GLN A 102 -8.45 -6.27 -12.74
N GLU A 103 -7.16 -5.96 -12.66
CA GLU A 103 -6.07 -6.82 -13.13
C GLU A 103 -5.76 -7.98 -12.18
N HIS A 104 -6.00 -7.78 -10.88
CA HIS A 104 -5.74 -8.72 -9.79
C HIS A 104 -6.99 -9.02 -8.97
N PRO A 105 -8.09 -9.52 -9.59
CA PRO A 105 -9.35 -9.72 -8.89
C PRO A 105 -9.27 -10.74 -7.75
N GLU A 106 -8.28 -11.63 -7.76
CA GLU A 106 -8.06 -12.67 -6.73
C GLU A 106 -7.79 -12.09 -5.34
N VAL A 107 -7.28 -10.87 -5.23
CA VAL A 107 -7.01 -10.24 -3.92
C VAL A 107 -8.31 -9.94 -3.18
N LEU A 108 -9.42 -9.82 -3.91
CA LEU A 108 -10.74 -9.59 -3.33
C LEU A 108 -11.28 -10.84 -2.63
N ASP A 109 -10.84 -12.03 -3.03
CA ASP A 109 -11.35 -13.28 -2.45
C ASP A 109 -10.92 -13.39 -0.97
N SER A 110 -9.67 -13.04 -0.65
CA SER A 110 -9.17 -13.02 0.72
C SER A 110 -9.71 -11.81 1.50
N TRP A 111 -9.66 -10.60 0.92
CA TRP A 111 -10.11 -9.40 1.62
C TRP A 111 -11.61 -9.44 1.97
N LEU A 112 -12.43 -10.06 1.13
CA LEU A 112 -13.88 -10.12 1.31
C LEU A 112 -14.39 -11.43 1.91
N GLU A 113 -13.51 -12.31 2.38
CA GLU A 113 -13.89 -13.57 3.03
C GLU A 113 -14.76 -13.27 4.27
N GLY A 114 -16.03 -13.71 4.25
CA GLY A 114 -16.99 -13.46 5.33
C GLY A 114 -17.53 -12.02 5.41
N VAL A 115 -17.19 -11.14 4.47
CA VAL A 115 -17.67 -9.76 4.42
C VAL A 115 -18.99 -9.67 3.63
N THR A 116 -19.94 -8.88 4.14
CA THR A 116 -21.23 -8.61 3.48
C THR A 116 -21.36 -7.16 3.03
N THR A 117 -22.27 -6.91 2.11
CA THR A 117 -22.78 -5.57 1.80
C THR A 117 -23.54 -5.00 2.99
N LYS A 118 -23.88 -3.71 2.93
CA LYS A 118 -24.73 -3.06 3.94
C LYS A 118 -26.13 -3.70 4.04
N ALA A 119 -26.62 -4.32 2.97
CA ALA A 119 -27.89 -5.03 2.95
C ALA A 119 -27.80 -6.47 3.49
N GLY A 120 -26.59 -6.96 3.81
CA GLY A 120 -26.35 -8.30 4.33
C GLY A 120 -26.09 -9.37 3.25
N GLU A 121 -25.98 -8.97 1.99
CA GLU A 121 -25.64 -9.88 0.89
C GLU A 121 -24.13 -10.14 0.84
N PRO A 122 -23.63 -11.25 0.27
CA PRO A 122 -22.19 -11.47 0.10
C PRO A 122 -21.50 -10.30 -0.63
N ALA A 123 -20.37 -9.83 -0.11
CA ALA A 123 -19.70 -8.65 -0.67
C ALA A 123 -19.05 -8.89 -2.04
N LEU A 124 -18.45 -10.07 -2.25
CA LEU A 124 -17.63 -10.36 -3.44
C LEU A 124 -18.38 -10.15 -4.77
N PRO A 125 -19.60 -10.68 -4.99
CA PRO A 125 -20.34 -10.42 -6.23
C PRO A 125 -20.66 -8.93 -6.43
N ALA A 126 -21.03 -8.21 -5.37
CA ALA A 126 -21.33 -6.79 -5.42
C ALA A 126 -20.10 -5.95 -5.79
N VAL A 127 -18.94 -6.30 -5.24
CA VAL A 127 -17.67 -5.61 -5.55
C VAL A 127 -17.21 -5.92 -6.96
N LYS A 128 -17.26 -7.18 -7.42
CA LYS A 128 -16.92 -7.55 -8.81
C LYS A 128 -17.82 -6.80 -9.80
N GLN A 129 -19.12 -6.70 -9.53
CA GLN A 129 -20.05 -5.91 -10.33
C GLN A 129 -19.67 -4.42 -10.37
N ALA A 130 -19.38 -3.81 -9.21
CA ALA A 130 -19.00 -2.40 -9.11
C ALA A 130 -17.67 -2.08 -9.82
N LEU A 131 -16.75 -3.06 -9.85
CA LEU A 131 -15.47 -2.97 -10.53
C LEU A 131 -15.54 -3.43 -12.00
N SER A 132 -16.70 -3.89 -12.49
CA SER A 132 -16.85 -4.45 -13.85
C SER A 132 -15.88 -5.62 -14.12
N ILE A 133 -15.64 -6.45 -13.11
CA ILE A 133 -14.86 -7.68 -13.20
C ILE A 133 -15.82 -8.81 -13.60
N GLU A 134 -15.56 -9.47 -14.73
CA GLU A 134 -16.33 -10.63 -15.17
C GLU A 134 -16.04 -11.84 -14.26
N GLY A 135 -17.09 -12.61 -13.96
CA GLY A 135 -17.06 -13.74 -13.03
C GLY A 135 -16.54 -15.02 -13.64
#